data_AF-A0A8C0X9I4-F1
#
_entry.id   AF-A0A8C0X9I4-F1
#
_cell.length_a   1.000
_cell.length_b   1.000
_cell.length_c   1.000
_cell.angle_alpha   90.00
_cell.angle_beta   90.00
_cell.angle_gamma   90.00
#
_symmetry.space_group_name_H-M   'P 1'
#
loop_
_entity.id
_entity.type
_entity.pdbx_description
1 polymer ?
#
loop_
_entity_poly.entity_id
_entity_poly.type
_entity_poly.pdbx_seq_one_letter_code
_entity_poly.pdbx_strand_id
1 'polypeptide(L)'
;MDGISAASAFLTDSLELELETEWYKPPCFSCAFDNRGGGKNFSGESYLASGTLKRLFLNLDPLPTNFEEDTVEIFGIQWVTETALVNSCRELFHLFRQQLYNLETLLQANCDFGKISTLHSKADNIRQQCVTFLQYIKVFIFRCLKVQVEESYGPVHPYEALEAQFPSKLVDELHGLLLYIGHLSELPSINLGAFVNQNQIKV
;
A
#
# COMPACT_ATOMS: atom_id res chain seq x y z
N MET A 1 -4.79 10.75 49.22
CA MET A 1 -5.19 12.06 48.67
C MET A 1 -3.92 12.79 48.35
N ASP A 2 -3.48 13.11 47.15
CA ASP A 2 -3.93 13.05 45.74
C ASP A 2 -2.61 13.21 44.94
N GLY A 3 -2.40 12.86 43.68
CA GLY A 3 -3.24 12.37 42.62
C GLY A 3 -2.30 12.08 41.43
N ILE A 4 -2.44 10.90 40.86
CA ILE A 4 -1.79 10.47 39.62
C ILE A 4 -2.55 11.17 38.48
N SER A 5 -1.96 12.15 37.79
CA SER A 5 -2.48 12.61 36.49
C SER A 5 -1.47 13.49 35.74
N ALA A 6 -0.45 12.87 35.17
CA ALA A 6 0.39 13.52 34.16
C ALA A 6 0.80 12.59 33.00
N ALA A 7 0.73 11.26 33.20
CA ALA A 7 1.09 10.29 32.16
C ALA A 7 0.01 10.10 31.07
N SER A 8 -1.23 10.55 31.31
CA SER A 8 -2.34 10.34 30.37
C SER A 8 -2.33 11.32 29.20
N ALA A 9 -1.80 12.54 29.38
CA ALA A 9 -1.85 13.58 28.35
C ALA A 9 -0.81 13.37 27.24
N PHE A 10 0.33 12.75 27.54
CA PHE A 10 1.40 12.50 26.56
C PHE A 10 1.07 11.37 25.55
N LEU A 11 0.12 10.49 25.89
CA LEU A 11 -0.25 9.37 25.02
C LEU A 11 -1.30 9.75 23.97
N THR A 12 -2.10 10.78 24.23
CA THR A 12 -3.14 11.29 23.33
C THR A 12 -2.57 12.20 22.25
N ASP A 13 -1.62 13.09 22.56
CA ASP A 13 -1.01 13.99 21.57
C ASP A 13 -0.25 13.26 20.45
N SER A 14 0.27 12.04 20.73
CA SER A 14 0.94 11.22 19.72
C SER A 14 0.00 10.45 18.79
N LEU A 15 -1.31 10.51 19.01
CA LEU A 15 -2.31 9.90 18.12
C LEU A 15 -2.89 10.89 17.09
N GLU A 16 -2.71 12.20 17.30
CA GLU A 16 -3.31 13.24 16.47
C GLU A 16 -2.36 13.80 15.39
N LEU A 17 -1.06 13.53 15.48
CA LEU A 17 -0.05 14.16 14.64
C LEU A 17 0.38 13.35 13.40
N GLU A 18 -0.54 12.74 12.65
CA GLU A 18 -0.18 12.10 11.35
C GLU A 18 -1.26 12.21 10.25
N LEU A 19 -2.02 13.31 10.20
CA LEU A 19 -3.05 13.47 9.17
C LEU A 19 -2.59 14.15 7.87
N GLU A 20 -1.37 14.71 7.79
CA GLU A 20 -1.02 15.63 6.68
C GLU A 20 0.06 15.14 5.69
N THR A 21 0.75 14.03 5.95
CA THR A 21 1.86 13.61 5.06
C THR A 21 1.36 12.62 4.01
N GLU A 22 1.38 13.04 2.74
CA GLU A 22 1.11 12.28 1.51
C GLU A 22 1.03 10.75 1.70
N TRP A 23 -0.19 10.23 1.85
CA TRP A 23 -0.55 8.82 2.11
C TRP A 23 -0.20 7.83 0.97
N TYR A 24 0.65 8.31 0.07
CA TYR A 24 0.89 7.90 -1.29
C TYR A 24 2.38 7.60 -1.54
N LYS A 25 3.22 7.78 -0.51
CA LYS A 25 4.57 7.25 -0.50
C LYS A 25 4.52 5.78 -0.09
N PRO A 26 5.04 4.85 -0.91
CA PRO A 26 5.15 3.46 -0.50
C PRO A 26 5.97 3.40 0.80
N PRO A 27 5.49 2.70 1.84
CA PRO A 27 6.17 2.69 3.11
C PRO A 27 7.55 2.05 2.95
N CYS A 28 8.60 2.86 3.10
CA CYS A 28 9.98 2.39 3.08
C CYS A 28 10.27 1.73 4.44
N PHE A 29 10.64 0.45 4.46
CA PHE A 29 11.21 -0.12 5.69
C PHE A 29 12.57 0.53 5.93
N SER A 30 12.58 1.58 6.75
CA SER A 30 13.79 2.31 7.11
C SER A 30 13.93 2.32 8.62
N CYS A 31 14.95 1.60 9.11
CA CYS A 31 15.47 1.78 10.46
C CYS A 31 16.50 2.92 10.51
N ALA A 32 16.67 3.69 9.43
CA ALA A 32 17.65 4.75 9.36
C ALA A 32 17.20 5.95 10.21
N PHE A 33 18.13 6.46 11.00
CA PHE A 33 17.95 7.68 11.75
C PHE A 33 17.95 8.88 10.79
N ASP A 34 17.05 9.83 11.01
CA ASP A 34 17.10 11.09 10.28
C ASP A 34 18.22 11.95 10.85
N ASN A 35 19.37 11.93 10.17
CA ASN A 35 20.53 12.72 10.55
C ASN A 35 20.38 14.22 10.24
N ARG A 36 19.29 14.67 9.60
CA ARG A 36 19.10 16.10 9.26
C ARG A 36 18.77 16.96 10.48
N GLY A 37 18.29 16.37 11.58
CA GLY A 37 17.79 17.08 12.76
C GLY A 37 18.66 17.02 14.03
N GLY A 38 19.94 16.61 13.94
CA GLY A 38 20.86 16.58 15.09
C GLY A 38 20.49 15.60 16.24
N GLY A 39 19.39 14.87 16.11
CA GLY A 39 18.91 13.87 17.06
C GLY A 39 18.98 12.45 16.50
N LYS A 40 19.11 11.45 17.38
CA LYS A 40 19.00 10.02 17.04
C LYS A 40 17.52 9.61 16.89
N ASN A 41 16.75 10.36 16.11
CA ASN A 41 15.33 10.08 15.91
C ASN A 41 15.15 9.28 14.62
N PHE A 42 14.28 8.27 14.66
CA PHE A 42 13.88 7.55 13.45
C PHE A 42 13.21 8.52 12.47
N SER A 43 13.33 8.27 11.17
CA SER A 43 12.55 9.00 10.17
C SER A 43 11.06 8.94 10.53
N GLY A 44 10.35 10.08 10.47
CA GLY A 44 8.91 10.15 10.77
C GLY A 44 8.09 9.18 9.93
N GLU A 45 8.52 8.93 8.69
CA GLU A 45 7.87 7.98 7.77
C GLU A 45 8.17 6.48 8.10
N SER A 46 8.98 6.18 9.14
CA SER A 46 9.33 4.80 9.52
C SER A 46 8.22 4.11 10.31
N TYR A 47 8.14 2.78 10.24
CA TYR A 47 7.18 1.98 11.03
C TYR A 47 7.32 2.15 12.55
N LEU A 48 8.52 2.51 13.03
CA LEU A 48 8.81 2.73 14.45
C LEU A 48 8.38 4.13 14.90
N ALA A 49 8.52 5.14 14.05
CA ALA A 49 8.09 6.50 14.35
C ALA A 49 6.58 6.70 14.13
N SER A 50 6.00 6.10 13.09
CA SER A 50 4.60 6.26 12.67
C SER A 50 3.54 5.66 13.59
N GLY A 51 3.94 5.11 14.75
CA GLY A 51 3.02 4.41 15.64
C GLY A 51 2.38 3.14 15.04
N THR A 52 2.69 2.76 13.80
CA THR A 52 2.12 1.56 13.13
C THR A 52 2.38 0.30 13.97
N LEU A 53 3.61 0.13 14.45
CA LEU A 53 3.95 -1.02 15.30
C LEU A 53 3.21 -0.99 16.65
N LYS A 54 3.08 0.20 17.26
CA LYS A 54 2.32 0.39 18.51
C LYS A 54 0.86 0.00 18.33
N ARG A 55 0.22 0.41 17.22
CA ARG A 55 -1.15 0.03 16.88
C ARG A 55 -1.32 -1.48 16.73
N LEU A 56 -0.40 -2.13 16.01
CA LEU A 56 -0.40 -3.59 15.85
C LEU A 56 -0.33 -4.33 17.19
N PHE A 57 0.56 -3.92 18.10
CA PHE A 57 0.67 -4.49 19.45
C PHE A 57 -0.58 -4.26 20.30
N LEU A 58 -1.25 -3.12 20.11
CA LEU A 58 -2.50 -2.79 20.78
C LEU A 58 -3.73 -3.43 20.11
N ASN A 59 -3.54 -4.30 19.11
CA ASN A 59 -4.61 -4.90 18.32
C ASN A 59 -5.55 -3.88 17.66
N LEU A 60 -5.04 -2.68 17.36
CA LEU A 60 -5.76 -1.65 16.62
C LEU A 60 -5.52 -1.81 15.12
N ASP A 61 -6.49 -1.37 14.31
CA ASP A 61 -6.38 -1.41 12.86
C ASP A 61 -5.07 -0.77 12.38
N PRO A 62 -4.32 -1.44 11.48
CA PRO A 62 -3.08 -0.90 10.96
C PRO A 62 -3.39 0.32 10.11
N LEU A 63 -2.49 1.31 10.14
CA LEU A 63 -2.61 2.45 9.23
C LEU A 63 -2.46 1.98 7.77
N PRO A 64 -3.17 2.59 6.82
CA PRO A 64 -4.13 3.69 7.00
C PRO A 64 -5.53 3.18 7.44
N THR A 65 -6.26 4.00 8.21
CA THR A 65 -7.59 3.66 8.78
C THR A 65 -8.76 3.96 7.83
N ASN A 66 -8.49 4.41 6.61
CA ASN A 66 -9.48 4.79 5.60
C ASN A 66 -10.30 3.62 5.01
N PHE A 67 -10.18 2.41 5.58
CA PHE A 67 -11.01 1.26 5.23
C PHE A 67 -12.06 0.97 6.32
N GLU A 68 -12.42 1.95 7.14
CA GLU A 68 -13.49 1.85 8.13
C GLU A 68 -14.90 1.92 7.49
N GLU A 69 -15.02 2.49 6.29
CA GLU A 69 -16.29 2.58 5.57
C GLU A 69 -16.75 1.22 5.02
N ASP A 70 -18.07 1.03 4.90
CA ASP A 70 -18.69 -0.19 4.34
C ASP A 70 -18.27 -0.46 2.89
N THR A 71 -17.87 0.60 2.17
CA THR A 71 -17.41 0.51 0.79
C THR A 71 -16.07 1.20 0.58
N VAL A 72 -15.28 0.67 -0.34
CA VAL A 72 -13.98 1.22 -0.74
C VAL A 72 -13.89 1.28 -2.25
N GLU A 73 -13.32 2.37 -2.78
CA GLU A 73 -13.00 2.48 -4.20
C GLU A 73 -11.63 1.84 -4.48
N ILE A 74 -11.61 0.82 -5.33
CA ILE A 74 -10.39 0.14 -5.77
C ILE A 74 -10.41 0.03 -7.29
N PHE A 75 -9.38 0.56 -7.94
CA PHE A 75 -9.24 0.63 -9.41
C PHE A 75 -10.42 1.32 -10.12
N GLY A 76 -11.02 2.34 -9.51
CA GLY A 76 -12.15 3.08 -10.08
C GLY A 76 -13.50 2.38 -9.94
N ILE A 77 -13.58 1.32 -9.11
CA ILE A 77 -14.80 0.54 -8.87
C ILE A 77 -15.08 0.53 -7.37
N GLN A 78 -16.34 0.68 -6.98
CA GLN A 78 -16.77 0.60 -5.59
C GLN A 78 -16.99 -0.85 -5.16
N TRP A 79 -16.38 -1.23 -4.04
CA TRP A 79 -16.40 -2.59 -3.50
C TRP A 79 -16.90 -2.60 -2.06
N VAL A 80 -17.51 -3.70 -1.62
CA VAL A 80 -17.86 -3.89 -0.19
C VAL A 80 -16.59 -4.21 0.59
N THR A 81 -16.18 -3.33 1.49
CA THR A 81 -14.85 -3.36 2.13
C THR A 81 -14.56 -4.70 2.81
N GLU A 82 -15.53 -5.25 3.53
CA GLU A 82 -15.38 -6.48 4.31
C GLU A 82 -15.28 -7.75 3.46
N THR A 83 -15.90 -7.80 2.28
CA THR A 83 -16.06 -9.07 1.55
C THR A 83 -15.44 -9.07 0.15
N ALA A 84 -15.02 -7.91 -0.36
CA ALA A 84 -14.53 -7.79 -1.73
C ALA A 84 -13.35 -8.73 -2.03
N LEU A 85 -12.39 -8.83 -1.12
CA LEU A 85 -11.23 -9.69 -1.33
C LEU A 85 -11.61 -11.17 -1.34
N VAL A 86 -12.54 -11.60 -0.48
CA VAL A 86 -13.02 -12.99 -0.42
C VAL A 86 -13.81 -13.35 -1.68
N ASN A 87 -14.75 -12.49 -2.06
CA ASN A 87 -15.68 -12.72 -3.16
C ASN A 87 -15.06 -12.54 -4.54
N SER A 88 -14.10 -11.61 -4.67
CA SER A 88 -13.61 -11.15 -5.97
C SER A 88 -12.08 -11.06 -6.03
N CYS A 89 -11.41 -11.96 -5.31
CA CYS A 89 -9.95 -12.01 -5.25
C CYS A 89 -9.30 -12.00 -6.65
N ARG A 90 -9.75 -12.89 -7.54
CA ARG A 90 -9.12 -13.02 -8.87
C ARG A 90 -9.31 -11.77 -9.70
N GLU A 91 -10.51 -11.19 -9.66
CA GLU A 91 -10.87 -9.99 -10.39
C GLU A 91 -10.03 -8.80 -9.91
N LEU A 92 -9.92 -8.60 -8.59
CA LEU A 92 -9.11 -7.54 -8.00
C LEU A 92 -7.62 -7.66 -8.38
N PHE A 93 -7.06 -8.88 -8.35
CA PHE A 93 -5.68 -9.12 -8.76
C PHE A 93 -5.48 -8.98 -10.28
N HIS A 94 -6.49 -9.29 -11.10
CA HIS A 94 -6.46 -8.98 -12.53
C HIS A 94 -6.43 -7.47 -12.80
N LEU A 95 -7.25 -6.69 -12.08
CA LEU A 95 -7.23 -5.23 -12.19
C LEU A 95 -5.88 -4.65 -11.77
N PHE A 96 -5.27 -5.18 -10.71
CA PHE A 96 -3.91 -4.79 -10.31
C PHE A 96 -2.89 -5.08 -11.43
N ARG A 97 -2.91 -6.28 -11.99
CA ARG A 97 -2.01 -6.65 -13.11
C ARG A 97 -2.26 -5.76 -14.33
N GLN A 98 -3.51 -5.42 -14.61
CA GLN A 98 -3.86 -4.48 -15.69
C GLN A 98 -3.24 -3.11 -15.46
N GLN A 99 -3.25 -2.59 -14.23
CA GLN A 99 -2.59 -1.33 -13.90
C GLN A 99 -1.07 -1.41 -14.09
N LEU A 100 -0.44 -2.51 -13.71
CA LEU A 100 0.99 -2.70 -13.97
C LEU A 100 1.31 -2.80 -15.47
N TYR A 101 0.49 -3.50 -16.24
CA TYR A 101 0.63 -3.54 -17.70
C TYR A 101 0.48 -2.14 -18.31
N ASN A 102 -0.50 -1.35 -17.83
CA ASN A 102 -0.64 0.04 -18.25
C ASN A 102 0.65 0.83 -17.96
N LEU A 103 1.24 0.66 -16.77
CA LEU A 103 2.52 1.29 -16.43
C LEU A 103 3.65 0.87 -17.38
N GLU A 104 3.73 -0.41 -17.75
CA GLU A 104 4.70 -0.93 -18.72
C GLU A 104 4.50 -0.29 -20.11
N THR A 105 3.26 -0.13 -20.57
CA THR A 105 2.99 0.54 -21.86
C THR A 105 3.36 2.02 -21.85
N LEU A 106 3.30 2.69 -20.68
CA LEU A 106 3.76 4.07 -20.54
C LEU A 106 5.28 4.20 -20.76
N LEU A 107 6.05 3.17 -20.41
CA LEU A 107 7.50 3.13 -20.63
C LEU A 107 7.86 2.98 -22.13
N GLN A 108 7.02 2.28 -22.90
CA GLN A 108 7.23 2.05 -24.34
C GLN A 108 6.81 3.24 -25.22
N ALA A 109 6.17 4.27 -24.65
CA ALA A 109 5.73 5.44 -25.40
C ALA A 109 6.92 6.36 -25.75
N ASN A 110 7.19 6.56 -27.05
CA ASN A 110 8.12 7.60 -27.50
C ASN A 110 7.60 8.99 -27.07
N CYS A 111 8.38 9.70 -26.26
CA CYS A 111 7.93 10.92 -25.61
C CYS A 111 8.52 12.18 -26.25
N ASP A 112 7.63 13.08 -26.71
CA ASP A 112 7.96 14.49 -26.89
C ASP A 112 8.03 15.17 -25.52
N PHE A 113 8.99 16.09 -25.31
CA PHE A 113 9.18 16.79 -24.02
C PHE A 113 7.90 17.44 -23.45
N GLY A 114 6.97 17.89 -24.31
CA GLY A 114 5.70 18.48 -23.89
C GLY A 114 4.71 17.52 -23.23
N LYS A 115 4.89 16.20 -23.35
CA LYS A 115 3.97 15.18 -22.78
C LYS A 115 4.51 14.52 -21.51
N ILE A 116 5.76 14.78 -21.14
CA ILE A 116 6.45 14.15 -20.00
C ILE A 116 5.68 14.35 -18.69
N SER A 117 5.20 15.57 -18.41
CA SER A 117 4.43 15.86 -17.19
C SER A 117 3.14 15.02 -17.11
N THR A 118 2.42 14.89 -18.22
CA THR A 118 1.20 14.06 -18.26
C THR A 118 1.51 12.58 -18.06
N LEU A 119 2.64 12.09 -18.59
CA LEU A 119 3.07 10.71 -18.41
C LEU A 119 3.41 10.41 -16.96
N HIS A 120 4.17 11.31 -16.31
CA HIS A 120 4.48 11.19 -14.89
C HIS A 120 3.23 11.20 -14.03
N SER A 121 2.26 12.10 -14.29
CA SER A 121 1.01 12.13 -13.52
C SER A 121 0.21 10.82 -13.63
N LYS A 122 0.18 10.20 -14.81
CA LYS A 122 -0.48 8.91 -15.04
C LYS A 122 0.25 7.76 -14.35
N ALA A 123 1.57 7.71 -14.47
CA ALA A 123 2.39 6.72 -13.80
C ALA A 123 2.27 6.82 -12.27
N ASP A 124 2.22 8.05 -11.75
CA ASP A 124 2.00 8.33 -10.34
C ASP A 124 0.63 7.82 -9.89
N ASN A 125 -0.44 8.17 -10.61
CA ASN A 125 -1.79 7.72 -10.31
C ASN A 125 -1.90 6.17 -10.30
N ILE A 126 -1.32 5.49 -11.29
CA ILE A 126 -1.25 4.02 -11.32
C ILE A 126 -0.56 3.48 -10.08
N ARG A 127 0.61 4.05 -9.72
CA ARG A 127 1.34 3.66 -8.52
C ARG A 127 0.46 3.82 -7.27
N GLN A 128 -0.29 4.91 -7.16
CA GLN A 128 -1.19 5.13 -6.03
C GLN A 128 -2.30 4.09 -5.94
N GLN A 129 -2.94 3.76 -7.06
CA GLN A 129 -3.97 2.72 -7.06
C GLN A 129 -3.41 1.36 -6.60
N CYS A 130 -2.21 1.00 -7.07
CA CYS A 130 -1.54 -0.23 -6.64
C CYS A 130 -1.19 -0.19 -5.14
N VAL A 131 -0.64 0.91 -4.63
CA VAL A 131 -0.33 1.06 -3.20
C VAL A 131 -1.59 0.96 -2.36
N THR A 132 -2.66 1.67 -2.71
CA THR A 132 -3.95 1.62 -2.01
C THR A 132 -4.49 0.20 -1.94
N PHE A 133 -4.43 -0.57 -3.04
CA PHE A 133 -4.86 -1.97 -3.03
C PHE A 133 -4.02 -2.85 -2.09
N LEU A 134 -2.70 -2.66 -2.05
CA LEU A 134 -1.83 -3.39 -1.12
C LEU A 134 -2.11 -3.02 0.35
N GLN A 135 -2.41 -1.75 0.63
CA GLN A 135 -2.85 -1.32 1.95
C GLN A 135 -4.19 -1.94 2.34
N TYR A 136 -5.14 -2.03 1.40
CA TYR A 136 -6.40 -2.73 1.59
C TYR A 136 -6.17 -4.19 1.98
N ILE A 137 -5.33 -4.92 1.24
CA ILE A 137 -4.97 -6.31 1.57
C ILE A 137 -4.37 -6.42 2.97
N LYS A 138 -3.46 -5.50 3.35
CA LYS A 138 -2.83 -5.50 4.67
C LYS A 138 -3.85 -5.35 5.80
N VAL A 139 -4.78 -4.40 5.67
CA VAL A 139 -5.84 -4.15 6.65
C VAL A 139 -6.81 -5.34 6.68
N PHE A 140 -7.19 -5.86 5.51
CA PHE A 140 -8.02 -7.05 5.38
C PHE A 140 -7.44 -8.25 6.12
N ILE A 141 -6.17 -8.59 5.89
CA ILE A 141 -5.45 -9.68 6.56
C ILE A 141 -5.50 -9.50 8.08
N PHE A 142 -5.23 -8.28 8.56
CA PHE A 142 -5.23 -7.99 10.00
C PHE A 142 -6.60 -8.24 10.64
N ARG A 143 -7.68 -7.78 10.00
CA ARG A 143 -9.05 -7.92 10.51
C ARG A 143 -9.54 -9.36 10.43
N CYS A 144 -9.40 -10.01 9.28
CA CYS A 144 -10.01 -11.33 9.04
C CYS A 144 -9.22 -12.48 9.69
N LEU A 145 -7.89 -12.44 9.72
CA LEU A 145 -7.11 -13.54 10.31
C LEU A 145 -7.07 -13.51 11.84
N LYS A 146 -7.36 -12.37 12.48
CA LYS A 146 -7.49 -12.27 13.95
C LYS A 146 -8.82 -12.79 14.47
N VAL A 147 -9.90 -12.66 13.70
CA VAL A 147 -11.26 -13.06 14.11
C VAL A 147 -11.42 -14.58 14.22
N GLN A 148 -10.59 -15.38 13.52
CA GLN A 148 -10.72 -16.84 13.53
C GLN A 148 -10.00 -17.56 14.69
N VAL A 149 -9.42 -16.84 15.67
CA VAL A 149 -8.72 -17.46 16.82
C VAL A 149 -9.66 -17.79 17.99
N GLU A 150 -10.88 -17.23 18.03
CA GLU A 150 -11.85 -17.54 19.08
C GLU A 150 -12.99 -18.44 18.57
N GLU A 151 -13.20 -19.55 19.28
CA GLU A 151 -14.15 -20.62 19.01
C GLU A 151 -15.58 -20.12 18.79
N SER A 152 -16.03 -20.08 17.53
CA SER A 152 -17.44 -19.88 17.20
C SER A 152 -18.15 -21.23 17.09
N TYR A 153 -18.74 -21.70 18.19
CA TYR A 153 -19.77 -22.76 18.20
C TYR A 153 -21.11 -22.21 17.66
N GLY A 154 -21.10 -21.64 16.45
CA GLY A 154 -22.24 -21.01 15.79
C GLY A 154 -22.67 -21.74 14.50
N PRO A 155 -23.87 -21.43 13.96
CA PRO A 155 -24.32 -22.00 12.69
C PRO A 155 -23.34 -21.66 11.56
N VAL A 156 -23.02 -22.67 10.75
CA VAL A 156 -22.07 -22.64 9.61
C VAL A 156 -22.31 -21.39 8.76
N HIS A 157 -21.33 -20.48 8.72
CA HIS A 157 -21.43 -19.23 7.98
C HIS A 157 -21.40 -19.54 6.48
N PRO A 158 -22.26 -18.95 5.62
CA PRO A 158 -22.31 -19.28 4.19
C PRO A 158 -21.00 -19.02 3.43
N TYR A 159 -20.07 -18.26 4.01
CA TYR A 159 -18.74 -18.00 3.45
C TYR A 159 -17.62 -18.84 4.08
N GLU A 160 -17.91 -19.72 5.05
CA GLU A 160 -16.91 -20.47 5.82
C GLU A 160 -15.99 -21.33 4.94
N ALA A 161 -16.54 -21.97 3.90
CA ALA A 161 -15.75 -22.74 2.94
C ALA A 161 -14.85 -21.86 2.06
N LEU A 162 -15.30 -20.64 1.73
CA LEU A 162 -14.55 -19.69 0.92
C LEU A 162 -13.45 -19.03 1.76
N GLU A 163 -13.76 -18.67 3.01
CA GLU A 163 -12.84 -18.14 4.01
C GLU A 163 -11.74 -19.14 4.36
N ALA A 164 -12.05 -20.44 4.47
CA ALA A 164 -11.05 -21.48 4.78
C ALA A 164 -9.97 -21.63 3.69
N GLN A 165 -10.33 -21.47 2.41
CA GLN A 165 -9.40 -21.57 1.28
C GLN A 165 -8.76 -20.23 0.90
N PHE A 166 -9.32 -19.13 1.41
CA PHE A 166 -8.91 -17.78 1.06
C PHE A 166 -7.43 -17.49 1.35
N PRO A 167 -6.83 -17.89 2.49
CA PRO A 167 -5.41 -17.64 2.76
C PRO A 167 -4.50 -18.21 1.68
N SER A 168 -4.74 -19.46 1.25
CA SER A 168 -3.94 -20.09 0.18
C SER A 168 -4.11 -19.36 -1.15
N LYS A 169 -5.36 -19.04 -1.53
CA LYS A 169 -5.66 -18.28 -2.75
C LYS A 169 -5.00 -16.91 -2.76
N LEU A 170 -5.00 -16.21 -1.62
CA LEU A 170 -4.36 -14.91 -1.47
C LEU A 170 -2.84 -15.00 -1.61
N VAL A 171 -2.21 -16.02 -1.02
CA VAL A 171 -0.76 -16.27 -1.15
C VAL A 171 -0.38 -16.54 -2.60
N ASP A 172 -1.15 -17.36 -3.31
CA ASP A 172 -0.89 -17.66 -4.74
C ASP A 172 -0.96 -16.40 -5.61
N GLU A 173 -1.98 -15.57 -5.39
CA GLU A 173 -2.16 -14.32 -6.14
C GLU A 173 -1.05 -13.30 -5.82
N LEU A 174 -0.66 -13.16 -4.55
CA LEU A 174 0.46 -12.31 -4.12
C LEU A 174 1.80 -12.80 -4.68
N HIS A 175 2.02 -14.12 -4.72
CA HIS A 175 3.22 -14.69 -5.31
C HIS A 175 3.26 -14.41 -6.82
N GLY A 176 2.13 -14.57 -7.51
CA GLY A 176 2.01 -14.20 -8.93
C GLY A 176 2.31 -12.72 -9.18
N LEU A 177 1.87 -11.81 -8.31
CA LEU A 177 2.24 -10.39 -8.40
C LEU A 177 3.74 -10.16 -8.19
N LEU A 178 4.34 -10.83 -7.20
CA LEU A 178 5.77 -10.70 -6.93
C LEU A 178 6.61 -11.11 -8.14
N LEU A 179 6.26 -12.22 -8.79
CA LEU A 179 6.92 -12.66 -10.02
C LEU A 179 6.79 -11.64 -11.16
N TYR A 180 5.58 -11.08 -11.34
CA TYR A 180 5.35 -10.07 -12.38
C TYR A 180 6.12 -8.77 -12.12
N ILE A 181 6.13 -8.29 -10.87
CA ILE A 181 6.93 -7.12 -10.48
C ILE A 181 8.43 -7.39 -10.64
N GLY A 182 8.88 -8.61 -10.34
CA GLY A 182 10.25 -9.05 -10.59
C GLY A 182 10.64 -8.87 -12.06
N HIS A 183 9.81 -9.33 -12.99
CA HIS A 183 10.02 -9.10 -14.42
C HIS A 183 10.08 -7.61 -14.79
N LEU A 184 9.21 -6.77 -14.22
CA LEU A 184 9.29 -5.31 -14.45
C LEU A 184 10.61 -4.70 -13.96
N SER A 185 11.18 -5.22 -12.87
CA SER A 185 12.46 -4.74 -12.34
C SER A 185 13.66 -5.10 -13.22
N GLU A 186 13.52 -6.12 -14.07
CA GLU A 186 14.52 -6.52 -15.07
C GLU A 186 14.49 -5.64 -16.32
N LEU A 187 13.44 -4.82 -16.51
CA LEU A 187 13.36 -3.89 -17.63
C LEU A 187 14.50 -2.86 -17.56
N PRO A 188 15.04 -2.42 -18.72
CA PRO A 188 16.12 -1.45 -18.74
C PRO A 188 15.73 -0.17 -18.01
N SER A 189 16.48 0.19 -16.96
CA SER A 189 16.32 1.47 -16.25
C SER A 189 16.78 2.68 -17.07
N ILE A 190 17.29 2.44 -18.29
CA ILE A 190 17.88 3.43 -19.18
C ILE A 190 16.87 3.71 -20.30
N ASN A 191 16.11 4.79 -20.16
CA ASN A 191 15.40 5.38 -21.29
C ASN A 191 16.44 5.94 -22.28
N LEU A 192 16.75 5.19 -23.33
CA LEU A 192 17.68 5.58 -24.40
C LEU A 192 17.28 6.92 -25.07
N GLY A 193 16.01 7.33 -24.93
CA GLY A 193 15.48 8.59 -25.44
C GLY A 193 16.03 9.86 -24.78
N ALA A 194 16.70 9.76 -23.62
CA ALA A 194 17.31 10.93 -22.97
C ALA A 194 18.73 11.26 -23.46
N PHE A 195 19.36 10.42 -24.28
CA PHE A 195 20.78 10.58 -24.67
C PHE A 195 21.06 10.66 -26.17
N VAL A 196 20.05 10.92 -27.00
CA VAL A 196 20.29 11.27 -28.41
C VAL A 196 20.09 12.76 -28.64
N ASN A 197 20.76 13.59 -27.82
CA ASN A 197 21.32 14.83 -28.36
C ASN A 197 22.60 14.42 -29.10
N GLN A 198 22.44 13.87 -30.30
CA GLN A 198 23.51 13.89 -31.29
C GLN A 198 23.77 15.36 -31.60
N ASN A 199 24.68 15.98 -30.85
CA ASN A 199 25.39 17.16 -31.27
C ASN A 199 26.14 16.78 -32.55
N GLN A 200 25.46 16.85 -33.69
CA GLN A 200 26.11 17.04 -34.98
C GLN A 200 26.64 18.47 -35.02
N ILE A 201 27.70 18.72 -34.24
CA ILE A 201 28.59 19.85 -34.50
C ILE A 201 29.44 19.42 -35.69
N LYS A 202 28.97 19.77 -36.89
CA LYS A 202 29.83 19.88 -38.08
C LYS A 202 30.76 21.08 -37.84
N VAL A 203 32.06 20.81 -37.75
CA VAL A 203 33.12 21.76 -38.09
C VAL A 203 33.95 21.11 -39.18
#